data_AF-A0AA90UGA8-F1
#
_entry.id   AF-A0AA90UGA8-F1
#
_cell.length_a   1.000
_cell.length_b   1.000
_cell.length_c   1.000
_cell.angle_alpha   90.00
_cell.angle_beta   90.00
_cell.angle_gamma   90.00
#
_symmetry.space_group_name_H-M   'P 1'
#
loop_
_entity.id
_entity.type
_entity.pdbx_description
1 polymer ?
#
loop_
_entity_poly.entity_id
_entity_poly.type
_entity_poly.pdbx_seq_one_letter_code
_entity_poly.pdbx_strand_id
1 'polypeptide(L)'
;MFQGLRTNSLFYVLDKGEKPSLRIGQVVSVSNPQTKYPTFNNGFTPQPMETVVDVKVKLNDEEVDFKQLPANGQIANDKNLVVSDSKEAMSAEVDAMLRQSKAILESVDYHERVVKSCEGMLLQLNPQIAKEKEQTEKINKLEGKVSGIDGKVSGIEGKIDKIMGWLQQTINK
;
A
#
# COMPACT_ATOMS: atom_id res chain seq x y z
N MET A 1 -2.98 23.48 -21.42
CA MET A 1 -3.99 22.56 -21.99
C MET A 1 -3.29 21.55 -22.89
N PHE A 2 -3.64 20.26 -22.82
CA PHE A 2 -2.98 19.21 -23.57
C PHE A 2 -2.98 19.42 -25.10
N GLN A 3 -4.03 19.98 -25.69
CA GLN A 3 -4.06 20.31 -27.12
C GLN A 3 -3.08 21.41 -27.55
N GLY A 4 -2.62 22.23 -26.60
CA GLY A 4 -1.71 23.34 -26.84
C GLY A 4 -0.24 22.96 -26.67
N LEU A 5 0.04 21.72 -26.29
CA LEU A 5 1.40 21.20 -26.16
C LEU A 5 2.11 21.20 -27.51
N ARG A 6 3.40 21.54 -27.50
CA ARG A 6 4.27 21.53 -28.68
C ARG A 6 5.45 20.61 -28.43
N THR A 7 6.15 20.25 -29.50
CA THR A 7 7.43 19.54 -29.37
C THR A 7 8.37 20.32 -28.45
N ASN A 8 9.07 19.62 -27.56
CA ASN A 8 9.91 20.13 -26.48
C ASN A 8 9.18 20.87 -25.34
N SER A 9 7.84 20.92 -25.32
CA SER A 9 7.11 21.36 -24.13
C SER A 9 7.38 20.43 -22.94
N LEU A 10 7.50 20.99 -21.73
CA LEU A 10 7.63 20.20 -20.52
C LEU A 10 6.33 19.43 -20.25
N PHE A 11 6.48 18.20 -19.79
CA PHE A 11 5.37 17.33 -19.43
C PHE A 11 5.69 16.61 -18.13
N TYR A 12 4.77 16.69 -17.17
CA TYR A 12 4.95 16.14 -15.83
C TYR A 12 4.15 14.86 -15.70
N VAL A 13 4.78 13.82 -15.16
CA VAL A 13 4.19 12.50 -14.95
C VAL A 13 4.42 12.11 -13.49
N LEU A 14 3.35 12.00 -12.72
CA LEU A 14 3.33 11.57 -11.33
C LEU A 14 2.73 10.17 -11.24
N ASP A 15 3.51 9.22 -10.75
CA ASP A 15 3.03 7.92 -10.32
C ASP A 15 2.65 7.99 -8.84
N LYS A 16 1.42 7.58 -8.50
CA LYS A 16 0.81 7.53 -7.16
C LYS A 16 0.75 6.10 -6.60
N GLY A 17 1.50 5.15 -7.16
CA GLY A 17 1.64 3.82 -6.59
C GLY A 17 2.21 3.82 -5.16
N GLU A 18 2.59 2.64 -4.66
CA GLU A 18 3.11 2.49 -3.28
C GLU A 18 4.28 3.43 -2.96
N LYS A 19 5.09 3.77 -3.96
CA LYS A 19 6.15 4.76 -3.88
C LYS A 19 5.90 5.87 -4.90
N PRO A 20 5.32 7.00 -4.48
CA PRO A 20 5.03 8.08 -5.39
C PRO A 20 6.32 8.61 -6.04
N SER A 21 6.31 8.77 -7.36
CA SER A 21 7.48 9.25 -8.11
C SER A 21 7.08 10.26 -9.17
N LEU A 22 7.86 11.34 -9.29
CA LEU A 22 7.67 12.39 -10.28
C LEU A 22 8.74 12.27 -11.36
N ARG A 23 8.30 12.19 -12.62
CA ARG A 23 9.14 12.22 -13.80
C ARG A 23 8.78 13.43 -14.66
N ILE A 24 9.80 14.09 -15.17
CA ILE A 24 9.64 15.25 -16.05
C ILE A 24 10.20 14.86 -17.41
N GLY A 25 9.35 14.97 -18.43
CA GLY A 25 9.68 14.68 -19.81
C GLY A 25 9.49 15.87 -20.72
N GLN A 26 9.83 15.63 -21.99
CA GLN A 26 9.60 16.58 -23.06
C GLN A 26 8.66 15.97 -24.08
N VAL A 27 7.66 16.73 -24.53
CA VAL A 27 6.73 16.30 -25.56
C VAL A 27 7.46 16.09 -26.88
N VAL A 28 7.25 14.95 -27.52
CA VAL A 28 7.78 14.62 -28.85
C VAL A 28 6.74 15.02 -29.91
N SER A 29 5.50 14.59 -29.72
CA SER A 29 4.40 14.88 -30.65
C SER A 29 3.05 14.88 -29.93
N VAL A 30 2.09 15.61 -30.51
CA VAL A 30 0.70 15.67 -30.05
C VAL A 30 -0.20 15.40 -31.25
N SER A 31 -1.22 14.57 -31.09
CA SER A 31 -2.19 14.31 -32.15
C SER A 31 -3.16 15.49 -32.32
N ASN A 32 -3.81 15.57 -33.48
CA ASN A 32 -4.95 16.47 -33.64
C ASN A 32 -6.09 16.05 -32.70
N PRO A 33 -6.82 17.00 -32.07
CA PRO A 33 -7.96 16.69 -31.22
C PRO A 33 -8.98 15.80 -31.92
N GLN A 34 -9.29 14.66 -31.31
CA GLN A 34 -10.31 13.73 -31.75
C GLN A 34 -11.56 13.90 -30.90
N THR A 35 -12.72 14.01 -31.53
CA THR A 35 -13.99 14.03 -30.82
C THR A 35 -14.31 12.63 -30.30
N LYS A 36 -14.49 12.50 -29.00
CA LYS A 36 -14.96 11.27 -28.36
C LYS A 36 -16.47 11.20 -28.56
N TYR A 37 -16.90 10.42 -29.55
CA TYR A 37 -18.31 10.22 -29.79
C TYR A 37 -18.92 9.43 -28.62
N PRO A 38 -19.99 9.93 -27.98
CA PRO A 38 -20.73 9.12 -27.01
C PRO A 38 -21.28 7.89 -27.74
N THR A 39 -21.12 6.72 -27.14
CA THR A 39 -21.89 5.54 -27.55
C THR A 39 -23.36 5.89 -27.40
N PHE A 40 -24.08 5.97 -28.52
CA PHE A 40 -25.50 6.27 -28.55
C PHE A 40 -26.26 5.21 -27.74
N ASN A 41 -26.62 5.53 -26.50
CA ASN A 41 -27.51 4.71 -25.70
C ASN A 41 -28.88 5.38 -25.70
N ASN A 42 -29.73 5.03 -26.69
CA ASN A 42 -31.20 5.18 -26.82
C ASN A 42 -31.97 6.37 -26.20
N GLY A 43 -31.32 7.42 -25.71
CA GLY A 43 -31.91 8.60 -25.11
C GLY A 43 -31.32 9.85 -25.77
N PHE A 44 -32.18 10.65 -26.41
CA PHE A 44 -31.84 11.91 -27.08
C PHE A 44 -31.52 13.02 -26.06
N THR A 45 -30.52 12.82 -25.21
CA THR A 45 -29.94 13.92 -24.42
C THR A 45 -28.65 14.37 -25.11
N PRO A 46 -28.58 15.62 -25.61
CA PRO A 46 -27.33 16.15 -26.15
C PRO A 46 -26.30 16.24 -25.03
N GLN A 47 -25.38 15.27 -25.00
CA GLN A 47 -24.22 15.28 -24.12
C GLN A 47 -23.14 16.19 -24.73
N PRO A 48 -22.43 16.99 -23.92
CA PRO A 48 -21.31 17.78 -24.41
C PRO A 48 -20.27 16.85 -25.04
N MET A 49 -19.84 17.19 -26.26
CA MET A 49 -18.82 16.41 -26.96
C MET A 49 -17.46 16.60 -26.27
N GLU A 50 -16.88 15.52 -25.76
CA GLU A 50 -15.51 15.54 -25.25
C GLU A 50 -14.52 15.47 -26.41
N THR A 51 -13.43 16.24 -26.32
CA THR A 51 -12.31 16.16 -27.26
C THR A 51 -11.08 15.65 -26.53
N VAL A 52 -10.35 14.74 -27.17
CA VAL A 52 -9.16 14.09 -26.61
C VAL A 52 -7.98 14.17 -27.56
N VAL A 53 -6.76 14.12 -27.02
CA VAL A 53 -5.51 14.11 -27.75
C VAL A 53 -4.61 12.99 -27.24
N ASP A 54 -3.78 12.45 -28.12
CA ASP A 54 -2.70 11.55 -27.78
C ASP A 54 -1.40 12.36 -27.72
N VAL A 55 -0.64 12.20 -26.65
CA VAL A 55 0.62 12.92 -26.40
C VAL A 55 1.74 11.91 -26.23
N LYS A 56 2.75 12.00 -27.07
CA LYS A 56 3.99 11.24 -26.95
C LYS A 56 5.01 12.08 -26.20
N VAL A 57 5.62 11.51 -25.17
CA VAL A 57 6.56 12.19 -24.28
C VAL A 57 7.84 11.38 -24.17
N LYS A 58 8.98 12.04 -24.30
CA LYS A 58 10.28 11.48 -24.00
C LYS A 58 10.57 11.66 -22.52
N LEU A 59 10.59 10.56 -21.78
CA LEU A 59 10.94 10.46 -20.37
C LEU A 59 12.33 9.83 -20.27
N ASN A 60 13.35 10.63 -19.96
CA ASN A 60 14.75 10.21 -20.00
C ASN A 60 15.12 9.65 -21.40
N ASP A 61 15.36 8.35 -21.51
CA ASP A 61 15.70 7.65 -22.75
C ASP A 61 14.53 6.84 -23.36
N GLU A 62 13.35 6.88 -22.75
CA GLU A 62 12.17 6.15 -23.22
C GLU A 62 11.11 7.11 -23.77
N GLU A 63 10.48 6.73 -24.88
CA GLU A 63 9.29 7.42 -25.39
C GLU A 63 8.03 6.72 -24.89
N VAL A 64 7.16 7.46 -24.21
CA VAL A 64 5.91 6.96 -23.64
C VAL A 64 4.73 7.67 -24.28
N ASP A 65 3.75 6.89 -24.73
CA ASP A 65 2.52 7.38 -25.34
C ASP A 65 1.40 7.47 -24.31
N PHE A 66 0.88 8.67 -24.11
CA PHE A 66 -0.30 8.95 -23.30
C PHE A 66 -1.49 9.16 -24.22
N LYS A 67 -2.49 8.27 -24.14
CA LYS A 67 -3.63 8.28 -25.06
C LYS A 67 -4.87 8.87 -24.40
N GLN A 68 -5.74 9.45 -25.22
CA GLN A 68 -7.05 9.97 -24.83
C GLN A 68 -7.02 11.04 -23.71
N LEU A 69 -5.96 11.87 -23.68
CA LEU A 69 -5.90 12.98 -22.73
C LEU A 69 -6.94 14.05 -23.09
N PRO A 70 -7.63 14.66 -22.12
CA PRO A 70 -8.66 15.67 -22.40
C PRO A 70 -8.04 16.90 -23.07
N ALA A 71 -8.41 17.21 -24.31
CA ALA A 71 -7.77 18.25 -25.12
C ALA A 71 -7.70 19.62 -24.40
N ASN A 72 -8.79 20.00 -23.73
CA ASN A 72 -8.92 21.23 -22.95
C ASN A 72 -8.43 21.12 -21.49
N GLY A 73 -8.02 19.93 -21.04
CA GLY A 73 -7.52 19.71 -19.69
C GLY A 73 -6.06 20.14 -19.54
N GLN A 74 -5.66 20.51 -18.32
CA GLN A 74 -4.26 20.75 -17.94
C GLN A 74 -3.69 19.62 -17.08
N ILE A 75 -4.56 18.77 -16.56
CA ILE A 75 -4.23 17.63 -15.72
C ILE A 75 -5.15 16.48 -16.12
N ALA A 76 -4.61 15.27 -16.16
CA ALA A 76 -5.37 14.05 -16.36
C ALA A 76 -4.93 13.03 -15.32
N ASN A 77 -5.90 12.34 -14.74
CA ASN A 77 -5.68 11.35 -13.70
C ASN A 77 -6.25 10.02 -14.18
N ASP A 78 -5.38 9.02 -14.31
CA ASP A 78 -5.71 7.65 -14.66
C ASP A 78 -5.26 6.71 -13.53
N LYS A 79 -6.18 6.44 -12.59
CA LYS A 79 -5.98 5.59 -11.41
C LYS A 79 -4.80 6.07 -10.54
N ASN A 80 -3.61 5.55 -10.84
CA ASN A 80 -2.38 5.84 -10.12
C ASN A 80 -1.47 6.80 -10.91
N LEU A 81 -1.76 7.10 -12.16
CA LEU A 81 -0.92 7.94 -12.99
C LEU A 81 -1.58 9.30 -13.17
N VAL A 82 -0.89 10.37 -12.81
CA VAL A 82 -1.31 11.73 -13.08
C VAL A 82 -0.34 12.37 -14.06
N VAL A 83 -0.88 12.99 -15.09
CA VAL A 83 -0.10 13.74 -16.05
C VAL A 83 -0.57 15.18 -16.13
N SER A 84 0.36 16.11 -16.36
CA SER A 84 0.04 17.52 -16.48
C SER A 84 1.02 18.24 -17.40
N ASP A 85 0.53 19.29 -18.07
CA ASP A 85 1.36 20.25 -18.80
C ASP A 85 1.70 21.51 -18.00
N SER A 86 1.23 21.62 -16.76
CA SER A 86 1.50 22.75 -15.85
C SER A 86 2.22 22.26 -14.59
N LYS A 87 3.26 23.01 -14.20
CA LYS A 87 3.96 22.79 -12.94
C LYS A 87 3.03 23.06 -11.76
N GLU A 88 2.21 24.09 -11.85
CA GLU A 88 1.29 24.54 -10.81
C GLU A 88 0.23 23.48 -10.52
N ALA A 89 -0.39 22.92 -11.57
CA ALA A 89 -1.36 21.85 -11.45
C ALA A 89 -0.72 20.58 -10.84
N MET A 90 0.51 20.24 -11.25
CA MET A 90 1.23 19.11 -10.68
C MET A 90 1.60 19.33 -9.21
N SER A 91 2.09 20.52 -8.84
CA SER A 91 2.41 20.86 -7.45
C SER A 91 1.18 20.75 -6.56
N ALA A 92 0.03 21.24 -7.01
CA ALA A 92 -1.23 21.15 -6.26
C ALA A 92 -1.64 19.69 -6.02
N GLU A 93 -1.42 18.80 -6.98
CA GLU A 93 -1.69 17.37 -6.84
C GLU A 93 -0.77 16.72 -5.81
N VAL A 94 0.53 17.03 -5.85
CA VAL A 94 1.52 16.51 -4.90
C VAL A 94 1.23 17.00 -3.48
N ASP A 95 0.88 18.27 -3.31
CA ASP A 95 0.50 18.84 -2.01
C ASP A 95 -0.78 18.22 -1.46
N ALA A 96 -1.79 17.99 -2.32
CA ALA A 96 -3.02 17.31 -1.94
C ALA A 96 -2.72 15.89 -1.44
N MET A 97 -1.87 15.15 -2.15
CA MET A 97 -1.47 13.80 -1.77
C MET A 97 -0.72 13.80 -0.42
N LEU A 98 0.24 14.70 -0.24
CA LEU A 98 0.99 14.84 1.02
C LEU A 98 0.07 15.18 2.20
N ARG A 99 -0.91 16.06 1.99
CA ARG A 99 -1.90 16.41 3.01
C ARG A 99 -2.78 15.22 3.38
N GLN A 100 -3.27 14.47 2.39
CA GLN A 100 -4.06 13.27 2.63
C GLN A 100 -3.28 12.21 3.41
N SER A 101 -2.02 11.94 3.02
CA SER A 101 -1.17 11.00 3.73
C SER A 101 -0.93 11.43 5.19
N LYS A 102 -0.69 12.71 5.46
CA LYS A 102 -0.56 13.23 6.82
C LYS A 102 -1.83 13.05 7.64
N ALA A 103 -2.99 13.34 7.06
CA ALA A 103 -4.27 13.16 7.74
C ALA A 103 -4.55 11.68 8.09
N ILE A 104 -4.17 10.75 7.21
CA ILE A 104 -4.27 9.31 7.48
C ILE A 104 -3.31 8.90 8.60
N LEU A 105 -2.07 9.41 8.59
CA LEU A 105 -1.11 9.13 9.68
C LEU A 105 -1.61 9.65 11.03
N GLU A 106 -2.25 10.82 11.05
CA GLU A 106 -2.83 11.39 12.26
C GLU A 106 -4.05 10.60 12.76
N SER A 107 -4.77 9.91 11.87
CA SER A 107 -5.90 9.06 12.26
C SER A 107 -5.50 7.66 12.73
N VAL A 108 -4.22 7.26 12.62
CA VAL A 108 -3.75 5.94 13.06
C VAL A 108 -4.06 5.72 14.55
N ASP A 109 -3.74 6.68 15.42
CA ASP A 109 -3.98 6.57 16.87
C ASP A 109 -5.48 6.45 17.21
N TYR A 110 -6.34 7.06 16.41
CA TYR A 110 -7.78 6.92 16.56
C TYR A 110 -8.22 5.51 16.14
N HIS A 111 -7.80 5.07 14.95
CA HIS A 111 -8.18 3.75 14.43
C HIS A 111 -7.60 2.61 15.28
N GLU A 112 -6.40 2.74 15.84
CA GLU A 112 -5.85 1.76 16.80
C GLU A 112 -6.72 1.62 18.05
N ARG A 113 -7.20 2.75 18.60
CA ARG A 113 -8.11 2.72 19.75
C ARG A 113 -9.44 2.08 19.39
N VAL A 114 -10.00 2.41 18.23
CA VAL A 114 -11.24 1.80 17.73
C VAL A 114 -11.08 0.29 17.56
N VAL A 115 -9.99 -0.17 16.97
CA VAL A 115 -9.70 -1.61 16.81
C VAL A 115 -9.68 -2.31 18.18
N LYS A 116 -8.94 -1.78 19.15
CA LYS A 116 -8.90 -2.34 20.52
C LYS A 116 -10.29 -2.40 21.16
N SER A 117 -11.10 -1.36 20.99
CA SER A 117 -12.48 -1.33 21.49
C SER A 117 -13.37 -2.35 20.78
N CYS A 118 -13.28 -2.48 19.46
CA CYS A 118 -14.02 -3.46 18.68
C CYS A 118 -13.64 -4.90 19.05
N GLU A 119 -12.36 -5.19 19.27
CA GLU A 119 -11.91 -6.51 19.76
C GLU A 119 -12.52 -6.83 21.13
N GLY A 120 -12.56 -5.86 22.04
CA GLY A 120 -13.22 -6.00 23.34
C GLY A 120 -14.73 -6.25 23.22
N MET A 121 -15.41 -5.51 22.33
CA MET A 121 -16.84 -5.71 22.07
C MET A 121 -17.12 -7.07 21.41
N LEU A 122 -16.27 -7.53 20.50
CA LEU A 122 -16.38 -8.87 19.90
C LEU A 122 -16.24 -9.99 20.94
N LEU A 123 -15.37 -9.83 21.94
CA LEU A 123 -15.27 -10.77 23.06
C LEU A 123 -16.55 -10.79 23.92
N GLN A 124 -17.21 -9.64 24.10
CA GLN A 124 -18.45 -9.53 24.85
C GLN A 124 -19.67 -10.05 24.06
N LEU A 125 -19.73 -9.75 22.76
CA LEU A 125 -20.83 -10.16 21.87
C LEU A 125 -20.74 -11.64 21.48
N ASN A 126 -19.54 -12.23 21.48
CA ASN A 126 -19.34 -13.63 21.16
C ASN A 126 -18.59 -14.38 22.29
N PRO A 127 -19.29 -14.69 23.40
CA PRO A 127 -18.69 -15.33 24.58
C PRO A 127 -18.16 -16.75 24.34
N GLN A 128 -18.46 -17.37 23.18
CA GLN A 128 -17.86 -18.67 22.80
C GLN A 128 -16.39 -18.51 22.35
N ILE A 129 -16.03 -17.42 21.67
CA ILE A 129 -14.64 -17.14 21.24
C ILE A 129 -13.77 -16.68 22.41
N ALA A 130 -14.33 -15.96 23.38
CA ALA A 130 -13.61 -15.53 24.58
C ALA A 130 -13.09 -16.72 25.41
N LYS A 131 -13.92 -17.77 25.58
CA LYS A 131 -13.50 -19.01 26.25
C LYS A 131 -12.44 -19.77 25.47
N GLU A 132 -12.52 -19.79 24.15
CA GLU A 132 -11.58 -20.51 23.29
C GLU A 132 -10.21 -19.82 23.24
N LYS A 133 -10.15 -18.49 23.13
CA LYS A 133 -8.90 -17.71 23.22
C LYS A 133 -8.26 -17.81 24.61
N GLU A 134 -9.04 -17.72 25.69
CA GLU A 134 -8.50 -17.83 27.05
C GLU A 134 -8.00 -19.25 27.35
N GLN A 135 -8.69 -20.29 26.85
CA GLN A 135 -8.19 -21.67 26.94
C GLN A 135 -6.93 -21.86 26.09
N THR A 136 -6.85 -21.29 24.89
CA THR A 136 -5.66 -21.41 24.02
C THR A 136 -4.45 -20.68 24.61
N GLU A 137 -4.63 -19.49 25.19
CA GLU A 137 -3.55 -18.78 25.89
C GLU A 137 -3.11 -19.51 27.17
N LYS A 138 -4.06 -20.09 27.93
CA LYS A 138 -3.74 -20.92 29.10
C LYS A 138 -3.01 -22.20 28.71
N ILE A 139 -3.39 -22.85 27.61
CA ILE A 139 -2.71 -24.04 27.07
C ILE A 139 -1.30 -23.67 26.63
N ASN A 140 -1.10 -22.61 25.82
CA ASN A 140 0.24 -22.17 25.42
C ASN A 140 1.15 -21.82 26.62
N LYS A 141 0.58 -21.19 27.66
CA LYS A 141 1.31 -20.89 28.90
C LYS A 141 1.62 -22.13 29.73
N LEU A 142 0.76 -23.15 29.68
CA LEU A 142 1.01 -24.44 30.30
C LEU A 142 2.04 -25.26 29.51
N GLU A 143 1.97 -25.31 28.19
CA GLU A 143 2.97 -25.95 27.32
C GLU A 143 4.36 -25.34 27.52
N GLY A 144 4.46 -24.01 27.61
CA GLY A 144 5.72 -23.34 27.95
C GLY A 144 6.26 -23.68 29.35
N LYS A 145 5.38 -23.87 30.34
CA LYS A 145 5.79 -24.31 31.69
C LYS A 145 6.19 -25.78 31.72
N VAL A 146 5.49 -26.65 31.00
CA VAL A 146 5.79 -28.08 30.90
C VAL A 146 7.12 -28.28 30.16
N SER A 147 7.34 -27.59 29.05
CA SER A 147 8.65 -27.56 28.37
C SER A 147 9.78 -27.07 29.28
N GLY A 148 9.52 -26.07 30.12
CA GLY A 148 10.47 -25.62 31.15
C GLY A 148 10.71 -26.63 32.28
N ILE A 149 9.74 -27.49 32.58
CA ILE A 149 9.89 -28.59 33.54
C ILE A 149 10.68 -29.73 32.90
N ASP A 150 10.40 -30.12 31.65
CA ASP A 150 11.17 -31.13 30.91
C ASP A 150 12.64 -30.74 30.80
N GLY A 151 12.92 -29.46 30.52
CA GLY A 151 14.30 -28.95 30.51
C GLY A 151 14.99 -29.05 31.88
N LYS A 152 14.26 -28.84 32.99
CA LYS A 152 14.80 -29.01 34.35
C LYS A 152 14.99 -30.48 34.71
N VAL A 153 14.07 -31.36 34.34
CA VAL A 153 14.16 -32.81 34.57
C VAL A 153 15.34 -33.39 33.80
N SER A 154 15.49 -33.07 32.52
CA SER A 154 16.66 -33.45 31.72
C SER A 154 17.98 -32.93 32.32
N GLY A 155 17.97 -31.70 32.86
CA GLY A 155 19.12 -31.14 33.57
C GLY A 155 19.46 -31.86 34.89
N ILE A 156 18.47 -32.48 35.56
CA ILE A 156 18.67 -33.30 36.76
C ILE A 156 19.21 -34.67 36.36
N GLU A 157 18.66 -35.30 35.32
CA GLU A 157 19.14 -36.59 34.78
C GLU A 157 20.63 -36.48 34.39
N GLY A 158 21.01 -35.44 33.65
CA GLY A 158 22.41 -35.23 33.27
C GLY A 158 23.36 -34.97 34.45
N LYS A 159 22.86 -34.45 35.59
CA LYS A 159 23.65 -34.33 36.83
C LYS A 159 23.78 -35.67 37.54
N ILE A 160 22.71 -36.47 37.57
CA ILE A 160 22.73 -37.82 38.14
C ILE A 160 23.71 -38.70 37.36
N ASP A 161 23.69 -38.68 36.03
CA ASP A 161 24.61 -39.46 35.20
C ASP A 161 26.07 -39.08 35.46
N LYS A 162 26.38 -37.79 35.64
CA LYS A 162 27.73 -37.33 36.01
C LYS A 162 28.16 -37.82 37.38
N ILE A 163 27.27 -37.76 38.37
CA ILE A 163 27.55 -38.24 39.73
C ILE A 163 27.78 -39.76 39.73
N MET A 164 26.96 -40.50 38.98
CA MET A 164 27.10 -41.95 38.81
C MET A 164 28.42 -42.30 38.11
N GLY A 165 28.82 -41.55 37.09
CA GLY A 165 30.11 -41.72 36.43
C GLY A 165 31.30 -41.47 37.37
N TRP A 166 31.24 -40.45 38.23
CA TRP A 166 32.25 -40.20 39.25
C TRP A 166 32.32 -41.30 40.30
N LEU A 167 31.17 -41.80 40.77
CA LEU A 167 31.12 -42.93 41.71
C LEU A 167 31.73 -44.20 41.10
N GLN A 168 31.41 -44.50 39.84
CA GLN A 168 31.96 -45.68 39.15
C GLN A 168 33.48 -45.58 38.96
N GLN A 169 34.01 -44.39 38.66
CA GLN A 169 35.47 -44.16 38.60
C GLN A 169 36.15 -44.25 39.96
N THR A 170 35.45 -43.91 41.05
CA THR A 170 35.99 -43.96 42.41
C THR A 170 35.98 -45.39 42.96
N ILE A 171 35.02 -46.21 42.54
CA ILE A 171 34.91 -47.63 42.93
C ILE A 171 35.88 -48.53 42.12
N ASN A 172 36.23 -48.15 40.89
CA ASN A 172 37.16 -48.89 40.03
C ASN A 172 38.65 -48.48 40.21
N LYS A 173 38.99 -47.69 41.23
CA LYS A 173 40.36 -47.36 41.64
C LYS A 173 40.67 -48.00 42.98
#